data_AF-A0A7X2T3E4-F1
#
_entry.id   AF-A0A7X2T3E4-F1
#
_cell.length_a   1.000
_cell.length_b   1.000
_cell.length_c   1.000
_cell.angle_alpha   90.00
_cell.angle_beta   90.00
_cell.angle_gamma   90.00
#
_symmetry.space_group_name_H-M   'P 1'
#
loop_
_entity.id
_entity.type
_entity.pdbx_description
1 polymer ?
#
loop_
_entity_poly.entity_id
_entity_poly.type
_entity_poly.pdbx_seq_one_letter_code
_entity_poly.pdbx_strand_id
1 'polypeptide(L)'
;MKEKMIYTTCPHCGHVFQIKRDTFSIAGMNSIIDQRLKEGTYFTHICQKCKQPFYLFHPFLYRDPVLKYILILSQQKSFESLPEDEKIIVCKNVNQFLFSYKVLSQQLNLKFIFEKKKTLENRIHHPVKFDSYDSINQCLWFYKNQQPIALKLKEVEIEKVYDRINTL
;
A
#
# COMPACT_ATOMS: atom_id res chain seq x y z
N MET A 1 10.49 -13.78 21.19
CA MET A 1 11.32 -13.00 20.25
C MET A 1 11.66 -11.67 20.93
N LYS A 2 12.94 -11.31 21.15
CA LYS A 2 13.29 -10.06 21.85
C LYS A 2 12.82 -8.86 21.01
N GLU A 3 12.06 -7.94 21.62
CA GLU A 3 11.63 -6.70 20.97
C GLU A 3 12.86 -5.92 20.49
N LYS A 4 13.00 -5.75 19.18
CA LYS A 4 14.09 -4.94 18.60
C LYS A 4 13.57 -3.51 18.42
N MET A 5 14.17 -2.57 19.14
CA MET A 5 13.92 -1.15 18.94
C MET A 5 14.78 -0.65 17.77
N ILE A 6 14.19 0.15 16.88
CA ILE A 6 14.92 0.87 15.83
C ILE A 6 14.97 2.34 16.21
N TYR A 7 16.15 2.95 16.12
CA TYR A 7 16.30 4.40 16.21
C TYR A 7 15.89 5.04 14.89
N THR A 8 15.10 6.10 14.95
CA THR A 8 14.68 6.90 13.81
C THR A 8 14.78 8.38 14.14
N THR A 9 14.98 9.17 13.10
CA THR A 9 15.06 10.62 13.17
C THR A 9 13.88 11.25 12.42
N CYS A 10 13.22 12.24 13.03
CA CYS A 10 12.21 13.04 12.36
C CYS A 10 12.85 13.83 11.19
N PRO A 11 12.34 13.69 9.96
CA PRO A 11 12.92 14.37 8.79
C PRO A 11 12.71 15.89 8.79
N HIS A 12 11.84 16.42 9.67
CA HIS A 12 11.52 17.84 9.73
C HIS A 12 12.30 18.61 10.81
N CYS A 13 12.62 17.98 11.94
CA CYS A 13 13.23 18.68 13.09
C CYS A 13 14.43 17.95 13.74
N GLY A 14 14.84 16.81 13.19
CA GLY A 14 15.98 16.05 13.71
C GLY A 14 15.75 15.33 15.04
N HIS A 15 14.54 15.36 15.61
CA HIS A 15 14.21 14.65 16.85
C HIS A 15 14.42 13.14 16.68
N VAL A 16 15.25 12.53 17.53
CA VAL A 16 15.53 11.09 17.53
C VAL A 16 14.62 10.40 18.53
N PHE A 17 14.04 9.27 18.13
CA PHE A 17 13.18 8.44 18.96
C PHE A 17 13.32 6.97 18.58
N GLN A 18 12.77 6.09 19.42
CA GLN A 18 12.79 4.65 19.19
C GLN A 18 11.39 4.15 18.80
N ILE A 19 11.36 3.16 17.91
CA ILE A 19 10.14 2.46 17.50
C ILE A 19 10.30 0.96 17.74
N LYS A 20 9.22 0.28 18.11
CA LYS A 20 9.19 -1.18 18.07
C LYS A 20 9.23 -1.63 16.61
N ARG A 21 10.09 -2.59 16.30
CA ARG A 21 10.18 -3.18 14.98
C ARG A 21 9.15 -4.29 14.83
N ASP A 22 7.96 -3.93 14.36
CA ASP A 22 7.01 -4.93 13.88
C ASP A 22 7.38 -5.28 12.44
N THR A 23 7.87 -6.50 12.22
CA THR A 23 8.38 -6.91 10.89
C THR A 23 7.38 -7.68 10.06
N PHE A 24 6.27 -8.14 10.65
CA PHE A 24 5.39 -9.12 10.04
C PHE A 24 3.94 -8.98 10.53
N SER A 25 2.99 -9.02 9.60
CA SER A 25 1.55 -9.13 9.88
C SER A 25 0.89 -10.11 8.91
N ILE A 26 -0.08 -10.87 9.41
CA ILE A 26 -0.98 -11.71 8.60
C ILE A 26 -2.36 -11.07 8.64
N ALA A 27 -3.02 -10.98 7.49
CA ALA A 27 -4.39 -10.51 7.36
C ALA A 27 -5.32 -11.21 8.38
N GLY A 28 -6.12 -10.45 9.12
CA GLY A 28 -7.09 -10.98 10.09
C GLY A 28 -6.51 -11.36 11.46
N MET A 29 -5.18 -11.38 11.65
CA MET A 29 -4.59 -11.65 12.96
C MET A 29 -4.62 -10.44 13.90
N ASN A 30 -4.60 -9.21 13.35
CA ASN A 30 -4.63 -7.99 14.15
C ASN A 30 -5.49 -6.93 13.47
N SER A 31 -6.72 -6.79 13.96
CA SER A 31 -7.72 -5.86 13.43
C SER A 31 -7.25 -4.39 13.43
N ILE A 32 -6.41 -4.00 14.40
CA ILE A 32 -5.85 -2.64 14.48
C ILE A 32 -4.87 -2.41 13.34
N ILE A 33 -4.02 -3.39 13.02
CA ILE A 33 -3.09 -3.29 11.88
C ILE A 33 -3.86 -3.23 10.57
N ASP A 34 -4.84 -4.12 10.39
CA ASP A 34 -5.66 -4.18 9.18
C ASP A 34 -6.42 -2.87 8.95
N GLN A 35 -7.03 -2.32 10.00
CA GLN A 35 -7.70 -1.03 9.94
C GLN A 35 -6.73 0.09 9.55
N ARG A 36 -5.56 0.17 10.18
CA ARG A 36 -4.56 1.20 9.88
C ARG A 36 -3.96 1.05 8.48
N LEU A 37 -3.85 -0.16 7.95
CA LEU A 37 -3.45 -0.41 6.56
C LEU A 37 -4.56 0.05 5.59
N LYS A 38 -5.82 -0.27 5.88
CA LYS A 38 -6.99 0.18 5.11
C LYS A 38 -7.14 1.71 5.10
N GLU A 39 -6.82 2.38 6.20
CA GLU A 39 -6.82 3.85 6.28
C GLU A 39 -5.55 4.49 5.72
N GLY A 40 -4.49 3.70 5.47
CA GLY A 40 -3.19 4.21 5.02
C GLY A 40 -2.38 4.90 6.13
N THR A 41 -2.73 4.69 7.41
CA THR A 41 -2.14 5.33 8.59
C THR A 41 -1.11 4.46 9.30
N TYR A 42 -0.95 3.18 8.92
CA TYR A 42 -0.03 2.24 9.58
C TYR A 42 1.41 2.76 9.69
N PHE A 43 1.95 3.28 8.58
CA PHE A 43 3.30 3.83 8.53
C PHE A 43 3.36 5.32 8.90
N THR A 44 2.25 5.94 9.29
CA THR A 44 2.25 7.37 9.64
C THR A 44 2.73 7.54 11.08
N HIS A 45 3.67 8.45 11.27
CA HIS A 45 4.17 8.87 12.57
C HIS A 45 4.02 10.38 12.74
N ILE A 46 3.58 10.82 13.91
CA ILE A 46 3.50 12.24 14.27
C ILE A 46 4.65 12.54 15.22
N CYS A 47 5.56 13.42 14.81
CA CYS A 47 6.70 13.78 15.66
C CYS A 47 6.23 14.40 16.98
N GLN A 48 6.69 13.88 18.11
CA GLN A 48 6.31 14.44 19.42
C GLN A 48 6.82 15.88 19.63
N LYS A 49 7.93 16.26 18.97
CA LYS A 49 8.55 17.60 19.09
C LYS A 49 7.90 18.63 18.16
N CYS A 50 7.94 18.42 16.83
CA CYS A 50 7.43 19.40 15.86
C CYS A 50 5.99 19.16 15.40
N LYS A 51 5.34 18.07 15.83
CA LYS A 51 3.98 17.66 15.46
C LYS A 51 3.74 17.43 13.96
N GLN A 52 4.77 17.49 13.13
CA GLN A 52 4.66 17.19 11.71
C GLN A 52 4.50 15.69 11.47
N PRO A 53 3.52 15.27 10.65
CA PRO A 53 3.36 13.87 10.26
C PRO A 53 4.36 13.50 9.17
N PHE A 54 4.89 12.28 9.23
CA PHE A 54 5.72 11.72 8.17
C PHE A 54 5.57 10.20 8.09
N TYR A 55 6.00 9.61 6.97
CA TYR A 55 6.05 8.16 6.83
C TYR A 55 7.31 7.58 7.46
N LEU A 56 7.09 6.59 8.31
CA LEU A 56 8.11 5.81 8.97
C LEU A 56 8.44 4.58 8.12
N PHE A 57 9.55 4.66 7.38
CA PHE A 57 10.04 3.53 6.60
C PHE A 57 10.81 2.55 7.50
N HIS A 58 10.33 1.32 7.62
CA HIS A 58 11.03 0.20 8.22
C HIS A 58 10.70 -1.09 7.45
N PRO A 59 11.57 -2.11 7.49
CA PRO A 59 11.26 -3.39 6.85
C PRO A 59 9.99 -4.01 7.42
N PHE A 60 9.02 -4.32 6.57
CA PHE A 60 7.71 -4.86 6.96
C PHE A 60 7.21 -5.86 5.92
N LEU A 61 6.65 -6.98 6.38
CA LEU A 61 6.03 -7.99 5.55
C LEU A 61 4.55 -8.13 5.93
N TYR A 62 3.67 -8.05 4.95
CA TYR A 62 2.26 -8.35 5.10
C TYR A 62 1.89 -9.53 4.22
N ARG A 63 1.20 -10.51 4.76
CA ARG A 63 0.72 -11.68 4.03
C ARG A 63 -0.80 -11.79 4.15
N ASP A 64 -1.46 -11.97 3.01
CA ASP A 64 -2.85 -12.37 2.95
C ASP A 64 -2.95 -13.78 2.35
N PRO A 65 -3.10 -14.82 3.18
CA PRO A 65 -3.17 -16.19 2.70
C PRO A 65 -4.48 -16.49 1.97
N VAL A 66 -5.55 -15.73 2.23
CA VAL A 66 -6.86 -15.92 1.58
C VAL A 66 -6.82 -15.35 0.16
N LEU A 67 -6.26 -14.15 0.00
CA LEU A 67 -6.09 -13.50 -1.29
C LEU A 67 -4.77 -13.86 -2.00
N LYS A 68 -3.97 -14.76 -1.40
CA LYS A 68 -2.72 -15.32 -1.92
C LYS A 68 -1.71 -14.27 -2.38
N TYR A 69 -1.40 -13.28 -1.53
CA TYR A 69 -0.34 -12.31 -1.83
C TYR A 69 0.52 -11.96 -0.61
N ILE A 70 1.76 -11.58 -0.91
CA ILE A 70 2.75 -11.08 0.05
C ILE A 70 3.21 -9.70 -0.40
N LEU A 71 3.11 -8.71 0.49
CA LEU A 71 3.71 -7.40 0.32
C LEU A 71 4.94 -7.27 1.21
N ILE A 72 6.06 -6.87 0.62
CA ILE A 72 7.32 -6.69 1.33
C ILE A 72 7.77 -5.24 1.17
N LEU A 73 7.80 -4.48 2.25
CA LEU A 73 8.44 -3.16 2.29
C LEU A 73 9.91 -3.36 2.66
N SER A 74 10.83 -3.15 1.72
CA SER A 74 12.26 -3.31 1.96
C SER A 74 13.11 -2.63 0.88
N GLN A 75 14.37 -2.31 1.22
CA GLN A 75 15.38 -1.89 0.25
C GLN A 75 16.19 -3.07 -0.31
N GLN A 76 16.05 -4.27 0.29
CA GLN A 76 16.73 -5.47 -0.17
C GLN A 76 16.15 -5.97 -1.49
N LYS A 77 17.01 -6.50 -2.35
CA LYS A 77 16.65 -6.97 -3.69
C LYS A 77 16.30 -8.47 -3.74
N SER A 78 16.77 -9.25 -2.76
CA SER A 78 16.59 -10.70 -2.71
C SER A 78 15.92 -11.11 -1.40
N PHE A 79 15.01 -12.08 -1.51
CA PHE A 79 14.36 -12.75 -0.40
C PHE A 79 14.47 -14.24 -0.68
N GLU A 80 15.11 -14.97 0.22
CA GLU A 80 15.12 -16.43 0.18
C GLU A 80 13.78 -16.95 0.72
N SER A 81 13.36 -18.14 0.25
CA SER A 81 12.23 -18.93 0.78
C SER A 81 10.86 -18.24 0.88
N LEU A 82 10.38 -17.67 -0.22
CA LEU A 82 8.97 -17.24 -0.34
C LEU A 82 8.10 -18.32 -1.01
N PRO A 83 6.81 -18.45 -0.66
CA PRO A 83 5.89 -19.39 -1.30
C PRO A 83 5.77 -19.13 -2.81
N GLU A 84 5.82 -20.18 -3.62
CA GLU A 84 5.71 -20.07 -5.08
C GLU A 84 4.26 -19.82 -5.56
N ASP A 85 3.27 -20.14 -4.72
CA ASP A 85 1.84 -20.05 -5.04
C ASP A 85 1.19 -18.72 -4.65
N GLU A 86 1.96 -17.80 -4.05
CA GLU A 86 1.50 -16.47 -3.66
C GLU A 86 2.15 -15.36 -4.50
N LYS A 87 1.35 -14.35 -4.83
CA LYS A 87 1.83 -13.17 -5.55
C LYS A 87 2.72 -12.33 -4.64
N ILE A 88 4.02 -12.28 -4.91
CA ILE A 88 5.00 -11.52 -4.14
C ILE A 88 5.21 -10.14 -4.75
N ILE A 89 5.10 -9.09 -3.93
CA ILE A 89 5.32 -7.70 -4.34
C ILE A 89 6.31 -7.02 -3.41
N VAL A 90 7.48 -6.69 -3.95
CA VAL A 90 8.51 -5.95 -3.24
C VAL A 90 8.33 -4.44 -3.50
N CYS A 91 8.04 -3.72 -2.43
CA CYS A 91 7.81 -2.29 -2.42
C CYS A 91 9.04 -1.57 -1.85
N LYS A 92 9.55 -0.57 -2.57
CA LYS A 92 10.75 0.19 -2.18
C LYS A 92 10.44 1.37 -1.27
N ASN A 93 9.17 1.72 -1.11
CA ASN A 93 8.72 2.80 -0.24
C ASN A 93 7.27 2.58 0.21
N VAL A 94 6.88 3.32 1.25
CA VAL A 94 5.54 3.24 1.88
C VAL A 94 4.42 3.52 0.89
N ASN A 95 4.59 4.45 -0.05
CA ASN A 95 3.56 4.76 -1.04
C ASN A 95 3.29 3.59 -1.99
N GLN A 96 4.34 2.91 -2.46
CA GLN A 96 4.20 1.69 -3.27
C GLN A 96 3.50 0.58 -2.48
N PHE A 97 3.85 0.42 -1.20
CA PHE A 97 3.24 -0.59 -0.35
C PHE A 97 1.74 -0.34 -0.15
N LEU A 98 1.36 0.87 0.27
CA LEU A 98 -0.04 1.22 0.52
C LEU A 98 -0.88 1.15 -0.75
N PHE A 99 -0.31 1.57 -1.90
CA PHE A 99 -0.96 1.41 -3.19
C PHE A 99 -1.22 -0.06 -3.52
N SER A 100 -0.20 -0.92 -3.44
CA SER A 100 -0.34 -2.35 -3.70
C SER A 100 -1.33 -3.01 -2.76
N TYR A 101 -1.31 -2.67 -1.47
CA TYR A 101 -2.28 -3.14 -0.48
C TYR A 101 -3.72 -2.78 -0.87
N LYS A 102 -3.99 -1.50 -1.16
CA LYS A 102 -5.33 -1.03 -1.53
C LYS A 102 -5.88 -1.73 -2.77
N VAL A 103 -5.04 -1.96 -3.77
CA VAL A 103 -5.43 -2.67 -5.00
C VAL A 103 -5.71 -4.14 -4.71
N LEU A 104 -4.78 -4.86 -4.10
CA LEU A 104 -4.90 -6.32 -3.93
C LEU A 104 -5.97 -6.71 -2.92
N SER A 105 -6.16 -5.93 -1.85
CA SER A 105 -7.25 -6.16 -0.89
C SER A 105 -8.65 -6.01 -1.52
N GLN A 106 -8.75 -5.32 -2.66
CA GLN A 106 -9.97 -5.21 -3.47
C GLN A 106 -9.97 -6.19 -4.66
N GLN A 107 -9.00 -7.11 -4.71
CA GLN A 107 -8.83 -8.11 -5.78
C GLN A 107 -8.65 -7.50 -7.17
N LEU A 108 -8.13 -6.27 -7.24
CA LEU A 108 -7.96 -5.55 -8.50
C LEU A 108 -6.64 -5.91 -9.18
N ASN A 109 -6.60 -5.74 -10.50
CA ASN A 109 -5.41 -5.93 -11.32
C ASN A 109 -4.40 -4.80 -11.07
N LEU A 110 -3.35 -5.12 -10.31
CA LEU A 110 -2.33 -4.13 -9.92
C LEU A 110 -1.68 -3.40 -11.10
N LYS A 111 -1.39 -4.11 -12.19
CA LYS A 111 -0.74 -3.50 -13.36
C LYS A 111 -1.67 -2.48 -14.00
N PHE A 112 -2.91 -2.87 -14.24
CA PHE A 112 -3.90 -2.00 -14.86
C PHE A 112 -4.22 -0.77 -13.99
N ILE A 113 -4.42 -0.93 -12.68
CA ILE A 113 -4.67 0.21 -11.79
C ILE A 113 -3.45 1.13 -11.70
N PHE A 114 -2.23 0.58 -11.73
CA PHE A 114 -1.01 1.38 -11.75
C PHE A 114 -0.89 2.23 -13.02
N GLU A 115 -1.19 1.65 -14.18
CA GLU A 115 -1.22 2.37 -15.46
C GLU A 115 -2.24 3.51 -15.42
N LYS A 116 -3.46 3.25 -14.92
CA LYS A 116 -4.50 4.28 -14.77
C LYS A 116 -4.10 5.40 -13.84
N LYS A 117 -3.48 5.06 -12.70
CA LYS A 117 -2.90 6.01 -11.78
C LYS A 117 -1.86 6.90 -12.49
N LYS A 118 -0.94 6.30 -13.26
CA LYS A 118 0.09 7.04 -14.00
C LYS A 118 -0.49 7.98 -15.05
N THR A 119 -1.47 7.53 -15.83
CA THR A 119 -2.17 8.39 -16.79
C THR A 119 -2.83 9.58 -16.09
N LEU A 120 -3.48 9.35 -14.95
CA LEU A 120 -4.13 10.42 -14.19
C LEU A 120 -3.10 11.43 -13.65
N GLU A 121 -2.02 10.96 -13.03
CA GLU A 121 -0.93 11.81 -12.51
C GLU A 121 -0.30 12.68 -13.61
N ASN A 122 -0.09 12.11 -14.79
CA ASN A 122 0.44 12.85 -15.94
C ASN A 122 -0.53 13.93 -16.43
N ARG A 123 -1.85 13.65 -16.43
CA ARG A 123 -2.87 14.60 -16.86
C ARG A 123 -3.03 15.78 -15.90
N ILE A 124 -2.90 15.54 -14.60
CA ILE A 124 -3.15 16.57 -13.57
C ILE A 124 -1.88 17.18 -12.99
N HIS A 125 -0.71 16.73 -13.47
CA HIS A 125 0.63 17.11 -13.02
C HIS A 125 0.81 17.05 -11.50
N HIS A 126 0.21 16.05 -10.84
CA HIS A 126 0.28 15.91 -9.39
C HIS A 126 0.16 14.43 -8.97
N PRO A 127 0.86 13.98 -7.92
CA PRO A 127 0.69 12.65 -7.38
C PRO A 127 -0.72 12.43 -6.81
N VAL A 128 -1.22 11.20 -6.93
CA VAL A 128 -2.52 10.80 -6.36
C VAL A 128 -2.39 9.54 -5.50
N LYS A 129 -3.30 9.38 -4.55
CA LYS A 129 -3.46 8.14 -3.77
C LYS A 129 -4.68 7.38 -4.28
N PHE A 130 -4.53 6.11 -4.62
CA PHE A 130 -5.66 5.26 -4.98
C PHE A 130 -6.47 4.91 -3.73
N ASP A 131 -7.80 4.88 -3.85
CA ASP A 131 -8.69 4.45 -2.79
C ASP A 131 -9.47 3.19 -3.15
N SER A 132 -10.32 3.25 -4.17
CA SER A 132 -11.24 2.16 -4.48
C SER A 132 -11.69 2.11 -5.94
N TYR A 133 -12.29 0.98 -6.32
CA TYR A 133 -13.07 0.85 -7.53
C TYR A 133 -14.58 0.84 -7.18
N ASP A 134 -15.34 1.68 -7.87
CA ASP A 134 -16.80 1.72 -7.79
C ASP A 134 -17.36 1.00 -9.01
N SER A 135 -17.95 -0.18 -8.78
CA SER A 135 -18.50 -1.03 -9.85
C SER A 135 -19.82 -0.50 -10.41
N ILE A 136 -20.59 0.28 -9.63
CA ILE A 136 -21.86 0.86 -10.05
C ILE A 136 -21.58 2.00 -11.02
N ASN A 137 -20.69 2.91 -10.63
CA ASN A 137 -20.31 4.05 -11.45
C ASN A 137 -19.13 3.76 -12.39
N GLN A 138 -18.58 2.54 -12.37
CA GLN A 138 -17.47 2.06 -13.19
C GLN A 138 -16.29 3.05 -13.21
N CYS A 139 -15.89 3.51 -12.02
CA CYS A 139 -14.84 4.51 -11.88
C CYS A 139 -13.84 4.13 -10.79
N LEU A 140 -12.61 4.62 -10.96
CA LEU A 140 -11.56 4.50 -9.97
C LEU A 140 -11.50 5.78 -9.14
N TRP A 141 -11.56 5.64 -7.82
CA TRP A 141 -11.44 6.75 -6.87
C TRP A 141 -10.00 6.96 -6.45
N PHE A 142 -9.58 8.22 -6.49
CA PHE A 142 -8.28 8.69 -6.05
C PHE A 142 -8.41 9.92 -5.15
N TYR A 143 -7.37 10.24 -4.38
CA TYR A 143 -7.24 11.49 -3.64
C TYR A 143 -6.05 12.30 -4.15
N LYS A 144 -6.30 13.59 -4.43
CA LYS A 144 -5.29 14.63 -4.63
C LYS A 144 -5.39 15.60 -3.45
N ASN A 145 -4.39 15.64 -2.58
CA ASN A 145 -4.39 16.51 -1.40
C ASN A 145 -5.72 16.45 -0.60
N GLN A 146 -6.20 15.23 -0.30
CA GLN A 146 -7.48 14.95 0.39
C GLN A 146 -8.75 15.28 -0.39
N GLN A 147 -8.65 15.82 -1.60
CA GLN A 147 -9.80 16.01 -2.49
C GLN A 147 -10.02 14.75 -3.34
N PRO A 148 -11.24 14.18 -3.35
CA PRO A 148 -11.54 13.01 -4.14
C PRO A 148 -11.58 13.36 -5.64
N ILE A 149 -11.04 12.46 -6.46
CA ILE A 149 -11.05 12.53 -7.92
C ILE A 149 -11.50 11.16 -8.45
N ALA A 150 -12.54 11.15 -9.26
CA ALA A 150 -12.98 9.96 -9.98
C ALA A 150 -12.35 9.90 -11.38
N LEU A 151 -11.90 8.71 -11.77
CA LEU A 151 -11.51 8.38 -13.13
C LEU A 151 -12.51 7.35 -13.70
N LYS A 152 -13.45 7.82 -14.52
CA LYS A 152 -14.40 6.95 -15.23
C LYS A 152 -13.64 6.04 -16.21
N LEU A 153 -13.96 4.75 -16.17
CA LEU A 153 -13.40 3.75 -17.07
C LEU A 153 -14.25 3.65 -18.33
N LYS A 154 -13.62 3.31 -19.46
CA LYS A 154 -14.32 2.91 -20.68
C LYS A 154 -14.76 1.44 -20.57
N GLU A 155 -15.78 1.03 -21.30
CA GLU A 155 -16.28 -0.36 -21.28
C GLU A 155 -15.17 -1.41 -21.48
N VAL A 156 -14.32 -1.21 -22.50
CA VAL A 156 -13.15 -2.08 -22.80
C VAL A 156 -12.09 -2.14 -21.69
N GLU A 157 -12.19 -1.27 -20.69
CA GLU A 157 -11.25 -1.19 -19.57
C GLU A 157 -11.82 -1.83 -18.31
N ILE A 158 -13.15 -1.95 -18.21
CA ILE A 158 -13.83 -2.56 -17.06
C ILE A 158 -13.43 -4.04 -16.93
N GLU A 159 -13.33 -4.75 -18.05
CA GLU A 159 -12.90 -6.15 -18.09
C GLU A 159 -11.45 -6.36 -17.59
N LYS A 160 -10.66 -5.30 -17.49
CA LYS A 160 -9.26 -5.35 -17.04
C LYS A 160 -9.11 -5.00 -15.56
N VAL A 161 -10.19 -4.59 -14.90
CA VAL A 161 -10.18 -4.13 -13.50
C VAL A 161 -9.79 -5.25 -12.55
N TYR A 162 -10.25 -6.47 -12.81
CA TYR A 162 -9.91 -7.67 -12.04
C TYR A 162 -8.81 -8.45 -12.78
N ASP A 163 -7.94 -9.13 -12.02
CA ASP A 163 -7.06 -10.13 -12.64
C ASP A 163 -7.98 -11.22 -13.23
N ARG A 164 -7.75 -11.60 -14.51
CA ARG A 164 -8.50 -12.72 -15.09
C ARG A 164 -8.17 -13.95 -14.25
N ILE A 165 -9.13 -14.41 -13.46
CA ILE A 165 -9.09 -15.77 -12.93
C ILE A 165 -9.11 -16.63 -14.19
N ASN A 166 -8.02 -17.33 -14.47
CA ASN A 166 -8.09 -18.44 -15.41
C ASN A 166 -9.12 -19.40 -14.83
N THR A 167 -10.36 -19.31 -15.31
CA THR A 167 -11.31 -20.41 -15.24
C THR A 167 -10.67 -21.54 -16.02
N LEU A 168 -10.03 -22.45 -15.28
CA LEU A 168 -9.75 -23.80 -15.74
C LEU A 168 -11.08 -24.53 -15.95
#